data_AF-I4HBF0-F1
#
_entry.id   AF-I4HBF0-F1
#
_cell.length_a   1.000
_cell.length_b   1.000
_cell.length_c   1.000
_cell.angle_alpha   90.00
_cell.angle_beta   90.00
_cell.angle_gamma   90.00
#
_symmetry.space_group_name_H-M   'P 1'
#
loop_
_entity.id
_entity.type
_entity.pdbx_description
1 polymer ?
#
loop_
_entity_poly.entity_id
_entity_poly.type
_entity_poly.pdbx_seq_one_letter_code
_entity_poly.pdbx_strand_id
1 'polypeptide(L)'
;MDNRQLIPLKADINAQLQLIKAIDGKVAVRAEGVNPDDVIRLESIAYQIHNLYSATEDLLKIVAACFENHIADTQQWHTALLNRMTVPIPGIRPAFISSETAALLNSLRGFRQFFRHAYGTNIDYEQLKINLDRARKIYRKLEKDIQIFFEQWAES
;
A
#
# COMPACT_ATOMS: atom_id res chain seq x y z
N MET A 1 -14.67 -0.49 -25.65
CA MET A 1 -13.84 0.14 -24.60
C MET A 1 -12.43 0.31 -25.13
N ASP A 2 -11.78 1.46 -24.88
CA ASP A 2 -10.51 1.79 -25.54
C ASP A 2 -9.33 1.02 -24.92
N ASN A 3 -9.00 -0.11 -25.54
CA ASN A 3 -7.90 -1.01 -25.16
C ASN A 3 -6.53 -0.30 -25.10
N ARG A 4 -6.42 0.93 -25.63
CA ARG A 4 -5.20 1.74 -25.65
C ARG A 4 -4.78 2.29 -24.28
N GLN A 5 -5.71 2.48 -23.35
CA GLN A 5 -5.38 2.96 -21.98
C GLN A 5 -5.02 1.82 -21.01
N LEU A 6 -5.41 0.58 -21.33
CA LEU A 6 -5.22 -0.59 -20.47
C LEU A 6 -3.80 -1.14 -20.47
N ILE A 7 -3.15 -1.15 -21.63
CA ILE A 7 -1.79 -1.69 -21.77
C ILE A 7 -0.79 -0.87 -20.95
N PRO A 8 -0.78 0.48 -21.03
CA PRO A 8 0.09 1.30 -20.19
C PRO A 8 -0.21 1.13 -18.70
N LEU A 9 -1.48 1.18 -18.29
CA LEU A 9 -1.85 1.03 -16.89
C LEU A 9 -1.42 -0.33 -16.31
N LYS A 10 -1.62 -1.42 -17.06
CA LYS A 10 -1.18 -2.75 -16.62
C LYS A 10 0.34 -2.83 -16.45
N ALA A 11 1.09 -2.19 -17.35
CA ALA A 11 2.54 -2.09 -17.24
C ALA A 11 2.95 -1.29 -15.99
N ASP A 12 2.34 -0.14 -15.74
CA ASP A 12 2.62 0.72 -14.59
C ASP A 12 2.28 0.04 -13.25
N ILE A 13 1.12 -0.61 -13.16
CA ILE A 13 0.71 -1.40 -11.99
C ILE A 13 1.72 -2.52 -11.71
N ASN A 14 2.12 -3.26 -12.75
CA ASN A 14 3.07 -4.36 -12.59
C ASN A 14 4.46 -3.87 -12.16
N ALA A 15 4.95 -2.76 -12.74
CA ALA A 15 6.22 -2.15 -12.36
C ALA A 15 6.18 -1.71 -10.89
N GLN A 16 5.11 -1.03 -10.47
CA GLN A 16 4.94 -0.60 -9.09
C GLN A 16 4.81 -1.78 -8.12
N LEU A 17 4.12 -2.86 -8.52
CA LEU A 17 4.00 -4.08 -7.72
C LEU A 17 5.36 -4.76 -7.50
N GLN A 18 6.28 -4.74 -8.49
CA GLN A 18 7.64 -5.24 -8.29
C GLN A 18 8.45 -4.40 -7.29
N LEU A 19 8.26 -3.09 -7.28
CA LEU A 19 8.88 -2.22 -6.26
C LEU A 19 8.35 -2.56 -4.85
N ILE A 20 7.04 -2.73 -4.72
CA ILE A 20 6.40 -3.14 -3.46
C ILE A 20 6.94 -4.50 -3.00
N LYS A 21 7.09 -5.47 -3.92
CA LYS A 21 7.68 -6.79 -3.63
C LYS A 21 9.10 -6.69 -3.08
N ALA A 22 9.93 -5.85 -3.70
CA ALA A 22 11.31 -5.65 -3.26
C ALA A 22 11.38 -5.02 -1.85
N ILE A 23 10.45 -4.11 -1.53
CA ILE A 23 10.36 -3.52 -0.18
C ILE A 23 9.87 -4.56 0.84
N ASP A 24 8.85 -5.35 0.50
CA ASP A 24 8.35 -6.45 1.35
C ASP A 24 9.47 -7.45 1.69
N GLY A 25 10.30 -7.80 0.71
CA GLY A 25 11.50 -8.62 0.94
C GLY A 25 12.49 -7.99 1.92
N LYS A 26 12.73 -6.67 1.83
CA LYS A 26 13.58 -5.94 2.79
C LYS A 26 12.96 -5.92 4.19
N VAL A 27 11.63 -5.79 4.31
CA VAL A 27 10.92 -5.89 5.59
C VAL A 27 11.16 -7.27 6.21
N ALA A 28 11.00 -8.34 5.43
CA ALA A 28 11.18 -9.71 5.89
C ALA A 28 12.61 -9.95 6.42
N VAL A 29 13.64 -9.65 5.63
CA VAL A 29 15.05 -9.83 6.01
C VAL A 29 15.39 -9.01 7.27
N ARG A 30 14.94 -7.76 7.32
CA ARG A 30 15.21 -6.89 8.48
C ARG A 30 14.47 -7.34 9.74
N ALA A 31 13.40 -8.10 9.64
CA ALA A 31 12.66 -8.62 10.78
C ALA A 31 13.23 -9.92 11.39
N GLU A 32 14.12 -10.63 10.68
CA GLU A 32 14.60 -11.96 11.10
C GLU A 32 15.39 -11.97 12.41
N GLY A 33 14.78 -12.40 13.52
CA GLY A 33 15.45 -12.41 14.82
C GLY A 33 15.61 -11.01 15.42
N VAL A 34 14.75 -10.08 15.03
CA VAL A 34 14.65 -8.77 15.71
C VAL A 34 14.33 -8.96 17.19
N ASN A 35 14.96 -8.17 18.04
CA ASN A 35 14.71 -8.11 19.48
C ASN A 35 14.51 -6.64 19.93
N PRO A 36 13.96 -6.41 21.13
CA PRO A 36 13.63 -5.06 21.60
C PRO A 36 14.82 -4.12 21.81
N ASP A 37 16.02 -4.66 22.03
CA ASP A 37 17.22 -3.87 22.37
C ASP A 37 18.00 -3.40 21.13
N ASP A 38 17.67 -3.94 19.94
CA ASP A 38 18.32 -3.62 18.67
C ASP A 38 17.69 -2.38 18.00
N VAL A 39 17.90 -1.21 18.63
CA VAL A 39 17.30 0.08 18.22
C VAL A 39 17.51 0.37 16.72
N ILE A 40 18.72 0.16 16.21
CA ILE A 40 19.07 0.40 14.80
C ILE A 40 18.19 -0.47 13.89
N ARG A 41 17.98 -1.73 14.27
CA ARG A 41 17.14 -2.65 13.50
C ARG A 41 15.67 -2.28 13.59
N LEU A 42 15.18 -1.83 14.74
CA LEU A 42 13.81 -1.33 14.89
C LEU A 42 13.54 -0.15 13.96
N GLU A 43 14.44 0.84 13.93
CA GLU A 43 14.36 1.98 13.02
C GLU A 43 14.42 1.55 11.54
N SER A 44 15.31 0.60 11.24
CA SER A 44 15.48 0.05 9.91
C SER A 44 14.23 -0.67 9.39
N ILE A 45 13.51 -1.40 10.27
CA ILE A 45 12.22 -2.02 9.95
C ILE A 45 11.14 -0.95 9.79
N ALA A 46 11.05 0.00 10.73
CA ALA A 46 10.08 1.09 10.69
C ALA A 46 10.17 1.87 9.38
N TYR A 47 11.40 2.15 8.93
CA TYR A 47 11.66 2.78 7.63
C TYR A 47 11.18 1.95 6.43
N GLN A 48 11.34 0.62 6.45
CA GLN A 48 10.81 -0.20 5.35
C GLN A 48 9.28 -0.30 5.38
N ILE A 49 8.64 -0.33 6.56
CA ILE A 49 7.17 -0.25 6.66
C ILE A 49 6.67 1.09 6.09
N HIS A 50 7.36 2.19 6.40
CA HIS A 50 7.10 3.51 5.82
C HIS A 50 7.17 3.49 4.28
N ASN A 51 8.24 2.90 3.73
CA ASN A 51 8.42 2.77 2.28
C ASN A 51 7.35 1.88 1.65
N LEU A 52 6.99 0.78 2.32
CA LEU A 52 5.98 -0.16 1.83
C LEU A 52 4.64 0.55 1.66
N TYR A 53 4.19 1.26 2.70
CA TYR A 53 2.96 2.05 2.62
C TYR A 53 3.05 3.12 1.52
N SER A 54 4.17 3.85 1.44
CA SER A 54 4.31 4.93 0.46
C SER A 54 4.30 4.41 -0.98
N ALA A 55 4.97 3.29 -1.25
CA ALA A 55 4.93 2.63 -2.55
C ALA A 55 3.54 2.08 -2.89
N THR A 56 2.81 1.53 -1.90
CA THR A 56 1.40 1.14 -2.12
C THR A 56 0.53 2.36 -2.42
N GLU A 57 0.71 3.46 -1.70
CA GLU A 57 -0.04 4.69 -1.97
C GLU A 57 0.20 5.23 -3.39
N ASP A 58 1.45 5.16 -3.88
CA ASP A 58 1.77 5.53 -5.26
C ASP A 58 1.11 4.60 -6.29
N LEU A 59 0.99 3.29 -6.00
CA LEU A 59 0.17 2.38 -6.81
C LEU A 59 -1.29 2.84 -6.89
N LEU A 60 -1.88 3.22 -5.76
CA LEU A 60 -3.27 3.71 -5.75
C LEU A 60 -3.42 5.03 -6.52
N LYS A 61 -2.41 5.90 -6.51
CA LYS A 61 -2.37 7.13 -7.34
C LYS A 61 -2.32 6.81 -8.83
N ILE A 62 -1.51 5.84 -9.25
CA ILE A 62 -1.42 5.40 -10.65
C ILE A 62 -2.81 4.96 -11.14
N VAL A 63 -3.50 4.16 -10.34
CA VAL A 63 -4.87 3.74 -10.65
C VAL A 63 -5.80 4.94 -10.69
N ALA A 64 -5.86 5.76 -9.63
CA ALA A 64 -6.72 6.94 -9.58
C ALA A 64 -6.52 7.87 -10.80
N ALA A 65 -5.28 8.17 -11.17
CA ALA A 65 -4.95 9.04 -12.30
C ALA A 65 -5.48 8.52 -13.64
N CYS A 66 -5.64 7.20 -13.80
CA CYS A 66 -6.16 6.61 -15.03
C CYS A 66 -7.70 6.76 -15.15
N PHE A 67 -8.44 6.80 -14.04
CA PHE A 67 -9.92 6.77 -14.07
C PHE A 67 -10.58 8.04 -13.54
N GLU A 68 -9.87 8.80 -12.72
CA GLU A 68 -10.45 9.81 -11.86
C GLU A 68 -9.63 11.09 -12.02
N ASN A 69 -10.09 11.97 -12.90
CA ASN A 69 -9.36 13.20 -13.22
C ASN A 69 -9.21 14.17 -12.03
N HIS A 70 -9.96 14.04 -10.92
CA HIS A 70 -9.87 14.95 -9.78
C HIS A 70 -10.25 14.28 -8.44
N ILE A 71 -9.28 14.07 -7.54
CA ILE A 71 -9.55 13.88 -6.09
C ILE A 71 -9.41 15.27 -5.44
N ALA A 72 -10.52 15.98 -5.33
CA ALA A 72 -10.57 17.33 -4.75
C ALA A 72 -10.72 17.24 -3.22
N ASP A 73 -9.65 16.93 -2.49
CA ASP A 73 -9.49 17.34 -1.08
C ASP A 73 -8.07 17.09 -0.57
N THR A 74 -7.33 18.13 -0.16
CA THR A 74 -5.90 18.05 0.18
C THR A 74 -5.61 17.60 1.62
N GLN A 75 -6.57 17.70 2.54
CA GLN A 75 -6.32 17.38 3.96
C GLN A 75 -6.65 15.91 4.31
N GLN A 76 -7.60 15.29 3.62
CA GLN A 76 -8.01 13.90 3.83
C GLN A 76 -7.69 12.98 2.64
N TRP A 77 -6.85 13.48 1.72
CA TRP A 77 -6.54 12.85 0.45
C TRP A 77 -6.17 11.36 0.58
N HIS A 78 -5.33 11.01 1.57
CA HIS A 78 -4.89 9.64 1.80
C HIS A 78 -6.03 8.67 2.17
N THR A 79 -6.95 9.10 3.04
CA THR A 79 -8.09 8.28 3.45
C THR A 79 -9.14 8.22 2.35
N ALA A 80 -9.39 9.34 1.67
CA ALA A 80 -10.29 9.40 0.53
C ALA A 80 -9.83 8.46 -0.59
N LEU A 81 -8.53 8.44 -0.90
CA LEU A 81 -7.96 7.53 -1.89
C LEU A 81 -8.20 6.07 -1.52
N LEU A 82 -7.89 5.67 -0.27
CA LEU A 82 -8.10 4.28 0.19
C LEU A 82 -9.56 3.85 0.05
N ASN A 83 -10.50 4.66 0.55
CA ASN A 83 -11.93 4.38 0.45
C ASN A 83 -12.40 4.30 -1.01
N ARG A 84 -11.85 5.15 -1.88
CA ARG A 84 -12.23 5.16 -3.29
C ARG A 84 -11.74 3.93 -4.05
N MET A 85 -10.61 3.36 -3.64
CA MET A 85 -10.09 2.13 -4.25
C MET A 85 -10.91 0.90 -3.89
N THR A 86 -11.72 0.93 -2.83
CA THR A 86 -12.63 -0.17 -2.46
C THR A 86 -13.99 -0.12 -3.14
N VAL A 87 -14.35 1.01 -3.75
CA VAL A 87 -15.67 1.20 -4.36
C VAL A 87 -15.58 0.90 -5.86
N PRO A 88 -16.39 -0.04 -6.39
CA PRO A 88 -16.53 -0.23 -7.83
C PRO A 88 -17.29 0.95 -8.44
N ILE A 89 -16.91 1.34 -9.64
CA ILE A 89 -17.58 2.36 -10.45
C ILE A 89 -18.15 1.65 -11.69
N PRO A 90 -19.47 1.36 -11.72
CA PRO A 90 -20.10 0.61 -12.80
C PRO A 90 -19.78 1.19 -14.19
N GLY A 91 -19.32 0.32 -15.11
CA GLY A 91 -18.94 0.70 -16.47
C GLY A 91 -17.61 1.46 -16.62
N ILE A 92 -16.90 1.74 -15.51
CA ILE A 92 -15.63 2.48 -15.52
C ILE A 92 -14.50 1.62 -14.94
N ARG A 93 -14.66 1.13 -13.71
CA ARG A 93 -13.59 0.43 -12.98
C ARG A 93 -14.16 -0.48 -11.88
N PRO A 94 -13.76 -1.76 -11.76
CA PRO A 94 -14.05 -2.58 -10.58
C PRO A 94 -13.39 -2.04 -9.29
N ALA A 95 -13.73 -2.59 -8.13
CA ALA A 95 -12.96 -2.28 -6.92
C ALA A 95 -11.49 -2.71 -7.12
N PHE A 96 -10.54 -1.82 -6.82
CA PHE A 96 -9.12 -2.10 -7.05
C PHE A 96 -8.49 -2.86 -5.88
N ILE A 97 -8.95 -2.59 -4.66
CA ILE A 97 -8.54 -3.32 -3.45
C ILE A 97 -9.76 -3.75 -2.65
N SER A 98 -9.61 -4.84 -1.90
CA SER A 98 -10.63 -5.30 -0.96
C SER A 98 -10.69 -4.41 0.29
N SER A 99 -11.83 -4.44 0.99
CA SER A 99 -11.99 -3.75 2.28
C SER A 99 -10.98 -4.22 3.33
N GLU A 100 -10.55 -5.49 3.28
CA GLU A 100 -9.53 -6.04 4.17
C GLU A 100 -8.16 -5.41 3.90
N THR A 101 -7.75 -5.31 2.63
CA THR A 101 -6.52 -4.64 2.23
C THR A 101 -6.54 -3.16 2.63
N ALA A 102 -7.66 -2.47 2.40
CA ALA A 102 -7.82 -1.07 2.81
C ALA A 102 -7.70 -0.87 4.32
N ALA A 103 -8.26 -1.78 5.14
CA ALA A 103 -8.15 -1.72 6.60
C ALA A 103 -6.69 -1.88 7.09
N LEU A 104 -5.93 -2.79 6.47
CA LEU A 104 -4.49 -2.96 6.75
C LEU A 104 -3.71 -1.68 6.39
N LEU A 105 -3.95 -1.12 5.20
CA LEU A 105 -3.29 0.11 4.75
C LEU A 105 -3.64 1.31 5.62
N ASN A 106 -4.90 1.46 6.04
CA ASN A 106 -5.29 2.54 6.93
C ASN A 106 -4.60 2.45 8.30
N SER A 107 -4.37 1.23 8.81
CA SER A 107 -3.59 1.02 10.04
C SER A 107 -2.12 1.44 9.86
N LEU A 108 -1.50 1.05 8.73
CA LEU A 108 -0.12 1.42 8.40
C LEU A 108 0.06 2.91 8.11
N ARG A 109 -0.99 3.59 7.60
CA ARG A 109 -1.01 5.05 7.44
C ARG A 109 -0.77 5.76 8.77
N GLY A 110 -1.44 5.29 9.83
CA GLY A 110 -1.25 5.82 11.19
C GLY A 110 0.19 5.62 11.68
N PHE A 111 0.76 4.43 11.47
CA PHE A 111 2.16 4.15 11.80
C PHE A 111 3.14 5.04 11.03
N ARG A 112 2.93 5.25 9.73
CA ARG A 112 3.74 6.17 8.91
C ARG A 112 3.69 7.59 9.46
N GLN A 113 2.51 8.07 9.85
CA GLN A 113 2.37 9.41 10.42
C GLN A 113 3.13 9.52 11.73
N PHE A 114 3.00 8.51 12.62
CA PHE A 114 3.76 8.43 13.86
C PHE A 114 5.28 8.45 13.61
N PHE A 115 5.78 7.57 12.73
CA PHE A 115 7.21 7.46 12.42
C PHE A 115 7.81 8.76 11.90
N ARG A 116 7.05 9.53 11.10
CA ARG A 116 7.49 10.84 10.59
C ARG A 116 7.65 11.91 11.66
N HIS A 117 7.05 11.75 12.83
CA HIS A 117 7.15 12.73 13.93
C HIS A 117 7.97 12.21 15.11
N ALA A 118 8.50 10.99 15.03
CA ALA A 118 9.21 10.33 16.12
C ALA A 118 10.68 10.80 16.29
N TYR A 119 11.03 12.01 15.83
CA TYR A 119 12.41 12.52 15.75
C TYR A 119 13.22 12.52 17.07
N GLY A 120 12.56 12.32 18.23
CA GLY A 120 13.22 12.20 19.54
C GLY A 120 12.65 11.09 20.42
N THR A 121 11.94 10.11 19.83
CA THR A 121 11.33 9.01 20.58
C THR A 121 11.80 7.68 20.02
N ASN A 122 12.25 6.78 20.90
CA ASN A 122 12.60 5.43 20.50
C ASN A 122 11.38 4.70 19.92
N ILE A 123 11.62 3.86 18.93
CA ILE A 123 10.59 3.00 18.36
C ILE A 123 10.19 1.96 19.41
N ASP A 124 8.93 2.01 19.84
CA ASP A 124 8.36 0.99 20.72
C ASP A 124 8.28 -0.35 19.98
N TYR A 125 8.90 -1.39 20.55
CA TYR A 125 9.03 -2.71 19.94
C TYR A 125 7.68 -3.39 19.71
N GLU A 126 6.78 -3.33 20.69
CA GLU A 126 5.47 -3.99 20.60
C GLU A 126 4.59 -3.30 19.54
N GLN A 127 4.59 -1.97 19.51
CA GLN A 127 3.92 -1.21 18.48
C GLN A 127 4.51 -1.47 17.09
N LEU A 128 5.84 -1.59 16.97
CA LEU A 128 6.48 -1.94 15.71
C LEU A 128 6.06 -3.34 15.25
N LYS A 129 6.05 -4.33 16.15
CA LYS A 129 5.69 -5.72 15.84
C LYS A 129 4.27 -5.85 15.30
N ILE A 130 3.31 -5.14 15.90
CA ILE A 130 1.93 -5.08 15.39
C ILE A 130 1.89 -4.55 13.95
N ASN A 131 2.66 -3.49 13.65
CA ASN A 131 2.68 -2.91 12.31
C ASN A 131 3.48 -3.75 11.31
N LEU A 132 4.52 -4.45 11.77
CA LEU A 132 5.26 -5.43 10.98
C LEU A 132 4.35 -6.60 10.56
N ASP A 133 3.54 -7.15 11.46
CA ASP A 133 2.61 -8.24 11.14
C ASP A 133 1.55 -7.82 10.10
N ARG A 134 1.14 -6.55 10.13
CA ARG A 134 0.28 -5.96 9.10
C ARG A 134 1.02 -5.79 7.77
N ALA A 135 2.23 -5.23 7.81
CA ALA A 135 3.06 -4.99 6.64
C ALA A 135 3.33 -6.28 5.84
N ARG A 136 3.67 -7.38 6.53
CA ARG A 136 3.94 -8.70 5.92
C ARG A 136 2.74 -9.36 5.21
N LYS A 137 1.55 -8.77 5.33
CA LYS A 137 0.34 -9.22 4.62
C LYS A 137 0.07 -8.39 3.37
N ILE A 138 0.61 -7.18 3.26
CA ILE A 138 0.27 -6.20 2.22
C ILE A 138 0.58 -6.73 0.83
N TYR A 139 1.80 -7.22 0.58
CA TYR A 139 2.19 -7.67 -0.76
C TYR A 139 1.25 -8.76 -1.29
N ARG A 140 1.05 -9.85 -0.52
CA ARG A 140 0.18 -10.96 -0.94
C ARG A 140 -1.27 -10.55 -1.14
N LYS A 141 -1.78 -9.62 -0.32
CA LYS A 141 -3.15 -9.09 -0.46
C LYS A 141 -3.29 -8.23 -1.70
N LEU A 142 -2.33 -7.34 -1.97
CA LEU A 142 -2.30 -6.52 -3.18
C LEU A 142 -2.17 -7.36 -4.44
N GLU A 143 -1.28 -8.36 -4.46
CA GLU A 143 -1.10 -9.25 -5.61
C GLU A 143 -2.42 -9.95 -5.96
N LYS A 144 -3.13 -10.45 -4.94
CA LYS A 144 -4.45 -11.07 -5.12
C LYS A 144 -5.51 -10.08 -5.59
N ASP A 145 -5.59 -8.90 -4.97
CA ASP A 145 -6.58 -7.88 -5.32
C ASP A 145 -6.37 -7.38 -6.77
N ILE A 146 -5.12 -7.18 -7.20
CA ILE A 146 -4.76 -6.78 -8.55
C ILE A 146 -5.13 -7.86 -9.57
N GLN A 147 -4.92 -9.13 -9.25
CA GLN A 147 -5.34 -10.23 -10.10
C GLN A 147 -6.86 -10.22 -10.31
N ILE A 148 -7.64 -10.15 -9.23
CA ILE A 148 -9.10 -10.11 -9.26
C ILE A 148 -9.58 -8.88 -10.05
N PHE A 149 -8.94 -7.73 -9.84
CA PHE A 149 -9.24 -6.50 -10.55
C PHE A 149 -9.13 -6.66 -12.07
N PHE A 150 -8.04 -7.25 -12.57
CA PHE A 150 -7.87 -7.47 -14.01
C PHE A 150 -8.79 -8.57 -14.56
N GLU A 151 -9.11 -9.60 -13.78
CA GLU A 151 -10.08 -10.64 -14.15
C GLU A 151 -11.48 -10.05 -14.34
N GLN A 152 -11.99 -9.35 -13.33
CA GLN A 152 -13.32 -8.71 -13.39
C GLN A 152 -13.43 -7.68 -14.51
N TRP A 153 -12.34 -6.99 -14.82
CA TRP A 153 -12.35 -6.00 -15.87
C TRP A 153 -12.24 -6.60 -17.27
N ALA A 154 -11.59 -7.76 -17.44
CA ALA A 154 -11.63 -8.46 -18.71
C ALA A 154 -13.04 -8.96 -19.07
N GLU A 155 -13.91 -9.13 -18.07
CA GLU A 155 -15.30 -9.56 -18.20
C GLU A 155 -16.32 -8.41 -18.38
N SER A 156 -15.89 -7.16 -18.14
CA SER A 156 -16.74 -5.94 -18.19
C SER A 156 -16.68 -5.23 -19.55
#